data_AF-A0A7X4KAU3-F1
#
_entry.id   AF-A0A7X4KAU3-F1
#
_cell.length_a   1.000
_cell.length_b   1.000
_cell.length_c   1.000
_cell.angle_alpha   90.00
_cell.angle_beta   90.00
_cell.angle_gamma   90.00
#
_symmetry.space_group_name_H-M   'P 1'
#
loop_
_entity.id
_entity.type
_entity.pdbx_description
1 polymer ?
#
loop_
_entity_poly.entity_id
_entity_poly.type
_entity_poly.pdbx_seq_one_letter_code
_entity_poly.pdbx_strand_id
1 'polypeptide(L)' 'MGAIFWIKRYLLAVVPLFTILAAVEWFKGSTTKEDYLSAGAWALIAAGIFNYFAWRRYRNAVACAACEDVTKK' A
#
# COMPACT_ATOMS: atom_id res chain seq x y z
N MET A 1 -13.23 -4.10 -13.72
CA MET A 1 -13.25 -4.21 -12.24
C MET A 1 -13.86 -2.93 -11.67
N GLY A 2 -14.84 -3.04 -10.75
CA GLY A 2 -15.51 -1.88 -10.15
C GLY A 2 -14.66 -1.15 -9.10
N ALA A 3 -15.09 0.06 -8.71
CA ALA A 3 -14.37 0.91 -7.75
C ALA A 3 -14.12 0.24 -6.39
N ILE A 4 -15.07 -0.58 -5.92
CA ILE A 4 -15.00 -1.31 -4.64
C ILE A 4 -13.78 -2.25 -4.60
N PHE A 5 -13.41 -2.88 -5.72
CA PHE A 5 -12.24 -3.74 -5.78
C PHE A 5 -10.95 -2.98 -5.48
N TRP A 6 -10.79 -1.79 -6.06
CA TRP A 6 -9.62 -0.94 -5.86
C TRP A 6 -9.54 -0.37 -4.44
N ILE A 7 -10.69 -0.08 -3.83
CA ILE A 7 -10.76 0.35 -2.42
C ILE A 7 -10.31 -0.79 -1.49
N LYS A 8 -10.82 -2.01 -1.69
CA LYS A 8 -10.40 -3.16 -0.88
C LYS A 8 -8.91 -3.46 -1.04
N ARG A 9 -8.38 -3.37 -2.27
CA ARG A 9 -6.96 -3.56 -2.55
C ARG A 9 -6.08 -2.49 -1.92
N TYR A 10 -6.52 -1.23 -1.96
CA TYR A 10 -5.87 -0.12 -1.28
C TYR A 10 -5.83 -0.35 0.25
N LEU A 11 -6.97 -0.72 0.85
CA LEU A 11 -7.05 -1.04 2.28
C LEU A 11 -6.14 -2.21 2.67
N LEU A 12 -6.12 -3.29 1.88
CA LEU A 12 -5.23 -4.42 2.09
C LEU A 12 -3.74 -4.05 2.03
N ALA A 13 -3.37 -2.98 1.32
CA ALA A 13 -2.00 -2.49 1.26
C ALA A 13 -1.68 -1.49 2.39
N VAL A 14 -2.60 -0.55 2.68
CA VAL A 14 -2.45 0.45 3.75
C VAL A 14 -2.33 -0.19 5.11
N VAL A 15 -3.21 -1.15 5.43
CA VAL A 15 -3.29 -1.74 6.77
C VAL A 15 -1.96 -2.38 7.21
N PRO A 16 -1.34 -3.31 6.46
CA PRO A 16 -0.09 -3.92 6.87
C PRO A 16 1.06 -2.90 6.97
N LEU A 17 1.14 -1.96 6.03
CA LEU A 17 2.17 -0.91 6.00
C LEU A 17 2.07 0.01 7.22
N PHE A 18 0.84 0.42 7.57
CA PHE A 18 0.57 1.21 8.77
C PHE A 18 0.91 0.43 10.04
N THR A 19 0.53 -0.85 10.15
CA THR A 19 0.91 -1.66 11.31
C THR A 19 2.42 -1.81 11.47
N ILE A 20 3.17 -1.97 10.38
CA ILE A 20 4.64 -2.08 10.45
C ILE A 20 5.24 -0.77 10.96
N LEU A 21 4.83 0.37 10.39
CA LEU A 21 5.35 1.68 10.81
C LEU A 21 4.93 2.01 12.26
N ALA A 22 3.69 1.73 12.65
CA ALA A 22 3.25 1.90 14.03
C ALA A 22 4.04 1.02 15.02
N ALA A 23 4.40 -0.21 14.61
CA ALA A 23 5.24 -1.07 15.41
C ALA A 23 6.68 -0.53 15.53
N VAL A 24 7.28 -0.01 14.45
CA VAL A 24 8.63 0.58 14.47
C VAL A 24 8.71 1.76 15.45
N GLU A 25 7.73 2.66 15.40
CA GLU A 25 7.69 3.82 16.31
C GLU A 25 7.40 3.40 17.75
N TRP A 26 6.61 2.35 17.98
CA TRP A 26 6.46 1.74 19.30
C TRP A 26 7.78 1.18 19.86
N PHE A 27 8.56 0.48 19.03
CA PHE A 27 9.87 -0.06 19.43
C PHE A 27 10.93 1.02 19.70
N LYS A 28 10.84 2.18 19.04
CA LYS A 28 11.77 3.30 19.25
C LYS A 28 11.63 4.00 20.61
N GLY A 29 10.49 3.86 21.31
CA GLY A 29 10.27 4.47 22.63
C GLY A 29 10.14 6.01 22.65
N SER A 30 10.48 6.70 21.56
CA SER A 30 10.24 8.14 21.36
C SER A 30 8.82 8.35 20.86
N THR A 31 7.87 8.49 21.79
CA THR A 31 6.43 8.59 21.48
C THR A 31 5.96 10.03 21.35
N THR A 32 6.61 10.81 20.49
CA THR A 32 6.15 12.16 20.14
C THR A 32 5.00 12.07 19.14
N LYS A 33 3.90 12.81 19.37
CA LYS A 33 2.69 12.77 18.50
C LYS A 33 3.00 13.08 17.03
N GLU A 34 4.04 13.87 16.78
CA GLU A 34 4.51 14.24 15.46
C GLU A 34 5.08 13.04 14.68
N ASP A 35 5.69 12.07 15.35
CA ASP A 35 6.27 10.89 14.71
C ASP A 35 5.19 9.95 14.16
N TYR A 36 4.09 9.78 14.90
CA TYR A 36 2.94 9.01 14.44
C TYR A 36 2.21 9.66 13.26
N LEU A 37 2.11 10.99 13.26
CA LEU A 37 1.51 11.73 12.13
C LEU A 37 2.38 11.62 10.88
N SER A 38 3.69 11.73 11.02
CA SER A 38 4.65 11.54 9.92
C SER A 38 4.59 10.12 9.37
N ALA A 39 4.62 9.11 10.25
CA ALA A 39 4.50 7.71 9.87
C ALA A 39 3.18 7.41 9.15
N GLY A 40 2.06 7.94 9.66
CA GLY A 40 0.75 7.82 9.02
C GLY A 40 0.70 8.49 7.64
N ALA A 41 1.28 9.69 7.50
CA ALA A 41 1.34 10.40 6.22
C ALA A 41 2.13 9.61 5.17
N TRP A 42 3.31 9.09 5.53
CA TRP A 42 4.13 8.29 4.62
C TRP A 42 3.48 6.94 4.28
N ALA A 43 2.77 6.30 5.22
CA ALA A 43 2.01 5.08 4.95
C ALA A 43 0.92 5.31 3.88
N LEU A 44 0.17 6.42 4.01
CA LEU A 44 -0.88 6.79 3.07
C LEU A 44 -0.31 7.14 1.69
N ILE A 45 0.80 7.89 1.64
CA ILE A 45 1.49 8.24 0.39
C ILE A 45 1.98 6.97 -0.30
N ALA A 46 2.69 6.09 0.41
CA ALA A 46 3.25 4.87 -0.15
C ALA A 46 2.17 3.94 -0.71
N ALA A 47 1.09 3.72 0.05
CA ALA A 47 -0.02 2.90 -0.41
C ALA A 47 -0.77 3.54 -1.59
N GLY A 48 -0.89 4.88 -1.59
CA GLY A 48 -1.47 5.65 -2.69
C GLY A 48 -0.68 5.46 -3.98
N ILE A 49 0.64 5.61 -3.92
CA ILE A 49 1.56 5.38 -5.04
C ILE A 49 1.41 3.94 -5.57
N PHE A 50 1.51 2.94 -4.68
CA PHE A 50 1.42 1.55 -5.09
C PHE A 50 0.10 1.22 -5.78
N ASN A 51 -1.03 1.65 -5.19
CA ASN A 51 -2.35 1.39 -5.76
C ASN A 51 -2.58 2.18 -7.06
N TYR A 52 -2.06 3.41 -7.16
CA TYR A 52 -2.12 4.21 -8.39
C TYR A 52 -1.34 3.58 -9.54
N PHE A 53 -0.11 3.10 -9.30
CA PHE A 53 0.68 2.42 -10.33
C PHE A 53 0.01 1.11 -10.77
N ALA A 54 -0.57 0.35 -9.83
CA ALA A 54 -1.34 -0.85 -10.17
C ALA A 54 -2.60 -0.51 -11.01
N TRP A 55 -3.31 0.56 -10.66
CA TRP A 55 -4.47 1.03 -11.41
C TRP A 55 -4.10 1.53 -12.81
N ARG A 56 -3.04 2.32 -12.92
CA ARG A 56 -2.51 2.82 -14.20
C ARG A 56 -2.10 1.66 -15.10
N ARG A 57 -1.42 0.64 -14.55
CA ARG A 57 -1.04 -0.57 -15.29
C ARG A 57 -2.26 -1.32 -15.81
N TYR A 58 -3.28 -1.50 -14.97
CA TYR A 58 -4.56 -2.11 -15.34
C TYR A 58 -5.28 -1.34 -16.45
N ARG A 59 -5.35 -0.01 -16.34
CA ARG A 59 -6.01 0.86 -17.34
C ARG A 59 -5.29 0.85 -18.69
N ASN A 60 -3.96 0.76 -18.69
CA ASN A 60 -3.16 0.77 -19.90
C ASN A 60 -2.91 -0.64 -20.48
N ALA A 61 -3.56 -1.68 -19.94
CA ALA A 61 -3.39 -3.07 -20.35
C ALA A 61 -1.91 -3.53 -20.42
N VAL A 62 -1.04 -2.94 -19.59
CA VAL A 62 0.38 -3.27 -19.58
C VAL A 62 0.55 -4.64 -18.93
N ALA A 63 1.02 -5.61 -19.72
CA ALA A 63 1.24 -6.99 -19.31
C ALA A 63 1.96 -7.03 -17.96
N CYS A 64 1.37 -7.71 -16.97
CA CYS A 64 1.91 -7.83 -15.63
C CYS A 64 2.90 -8.99 -15.61
N ALA A 65 4.21 -8.69 -15.57
CA ALA A 65 5.25 -9.72 -15.55
C ALA A 65 5.05 -10.74 -14.41
N ALA A 66 4.65 -10.29 -13.22
CA ALA A 66 4.32 -11.16 -12.09
C ALA A 66 3.02 -11.98 -12.28
N CYS A 67 2.15 -11.56 -13.19
CA CYS A 67 0.89 -12.24 -13.50
C CYS A 67 1.06 -13.32 -14.57
N GLU A 68 2.06 -13.19 -15.44
CA GLU A 68 2.44 -14.25 -16.39
C GLU A 68 2.99 -15.47 -15.65
N ASP A 69 3.73 -15.26 -14.55
CA ASP A 69 4.27 -16.34 -13.72
C ASP A 69 3.20 -17.14 -12.97
N VAL A 70 2.08 -16.53 -12.53
CA VAL A 70 1.00 -17.28 -11.85
C VAL A 70 0.11 -18.09 -12.80
N THR A 71 0.20 -17.83 -14.11
CA THR A 71 -0.60 -18.53 -15.12
C THR A 71 0.14 -19.75 -15.70
N LYS A 72 1.46 -19.87 -15.45
CA LYS A 72 2.22 -21.09 -15.67
C LYS A 72 1.99 -22.04 -14.49
N LYS A 73 0.91 -22.81 -14.53
CA LYS A 73 0.75 -24.00 -13.70
C LYS A 73 0.35 -25.18 -14.55
#